data_AF-A0A0X3XS58-F1
#
_entry.id   AF-A0A0X3XS58-F1
#
_cell.length_a   1.000
_cell.length_b   1.000
_cell.length_c   1.000
_cell.angle_alpha   90.00
_cell.angle_beta   90.00
_cell.angle_gamma   90.00
#
_symmetry.space_group_name_H-M   'P 1'
#
loop_
_entity.id
_entity.type
_entity.pdbx_description
1 polymer ?
#
loop_
_entity_poly.entity_id
_entity_poly.type
_entity_poly.pdbx_seq_one_letter_code
_entity_poly.pdbx_strand_id
1 'polypeptide(L)'
;MCGREREESKVRRRRWSSAVVLALFSVLVPGLPAHAATARGPGPLPLERLFDNTAVSDDTRPAEADFDGSGASLSAQDLAAAGWTPGRALTVQGTRLTWPGRGGAPDNVRAAGQEVRLRGRGDALAFLVAGTAGTDVSGTGAVTYADGTRSAYALTAPDWRTGPLATKAVALAHLNTPGGQLAERPRLYVVTVPLAAGREVASVRLPQAPAMHVFALAVRAPAAGWTGSWATAAGGYPAVGPWTDRTLRLVVHTSVGGPRVRLRFDNTFAAGPVRIGSTTVSVRRSGAEATGTPVRVSFGGARGVRIPAGAQAYSDPLGFRVPGDAHLLVSFHLPGTVPAAPVHRLAQQRSYVSEPGDHTGDVSGAAFPTVLTSWPLLTGVDVSGGPGSVVLLGDSITDGDRSTPDADRRWPDVLADRLRGQSEVPRYGVLNEGISGNRVVSDRYPGDGVSTDTSGVSALHRFDRDVLAQTSVRSAVVFEGINDVRWQATAEQVVAGLRVLAERGHAHGLRMLAATILPCEGEARCTPAVDAERTRINDWIRQAGVFDGVLDFDAVVRDPARPARMLPAYDSGDHLHPGDAGLAALAGSVDLRSLVPRGGPGAF
;
A
#
# COMPACT_ATOMS: atom_id res chain seq x y z
N MET A 1 56.57 70.17 -6.47
CA MET A 1 56.37 69.41 -7.72
C MET A 1 54.91 69.61 -8.11
N CYS A 2 54.61 70.66 -8.87
CA CYS A 2 54.37 70.59 -10.33
C CYS A 2 53.27 69.56 -10.62
N GLY A 3 52.01 69.95 -10.80
CA GLY A 3 51.54 70.73 -11.96
C GLY A 3 51.18 69.71 -13.05
N ARG A 4 50.04 69.75 -13.73
CA ARG A 4 49.39 70.88 -14.42
C ARG A 4 48.14 70.30 -15.13
N GLU A 5 47.03 71.06 -15.15
CA GLU A 5 46.40 71.62 -16.37
C GLU A 5 45.52 70.61 -17.14
N ARG A 6 44.41 70.95 -17.81
CA ARG A 6 43.71 72.16 -18.28
C ARG A 6 42.30 71.61 -18.64
N GLU A 7 41.17 72.17 -18.22
CA GLU A 7 40.56 73.43 -18.67
C GLU A 7 40.43 73.53 -20.20
N GLU A 8 39.21 73.40 -20.73
CA GLU A 8 38.64 74.37 -21.68
C GLU A 8 37.09 74.18 -21.72
N SER A 9 36.25 75.14 -21.31
CA SER A 9 35.87 76.41 -21.98
C SER A 9 35.07 76.14 -23.27
N LYS A 10 33.98 76.81 -23.65
CA LYS A 10 33.25 78.03 -23.23
C LYS A 10 32.04 78.10 -24.21
N VAL A 11 30.78 78.35 -23.80
CA VAL A 11 30.13 79.70 -23.73
C VAL A 11 29.04 79.97 -24.80
N ARG A 12 27.96 80.63 -24.32
CA ARG A 12 26.98 81.54 -24.99
C ARG A 12 25.91 80.88 -25.87
N ARG A 13 24.66 81.36 -25.95
CA ARG A 13 23.97 82.67 -25.65
C ARG A 13 22.56 82.35 -25.06
N ARG A 14 21.99 83.11 -24.10
CA ARG A 14 21.09 84.30 -24.26
C ARG A 14 19.89 83.99 -25.19
N ARG A 15 18.60 84.02 -24.81
CA ARG A 15 17.77 85.08 -24.16
C ARG A 15 16.32 84.57 -23.88
N TRP A 16 15.70 85.06 -22.79
CA TRP A 16 14.31 85.64 -22.65
C TRP A 16 13.10 84.76 -23.02
N SER A 17 11.97 84.61 -22.32
CA SER A 17 11.23 85.17 -21.17
C SER A 17 10.18 84.09 -20.79
N SER A 18 9.61 83.92 -19.59
CA SER A 18 8.62 84.75 -18.91
C SER A 18 8.11 83.98 -17.67
N ALA A 19 7.85 84.72 -16.57
CA ALA A 19 6.89 84.50 -15.48
C ALA A 19 6.64 83.09 -14.89
N VAL A 20 6.99 82.90 -13.61
CA VAL A 20 6.25 82.01 -12.68
C VAL A 20 6.15 82.65 -11.29
N VAL A 21 4.94 82.54 -10.75
CA VAL A 21 4.37 83.05 -9.51
C VAL A 21 4.78 82.21 -8.29
N LEU A 22 4.75 82.87 -7.12
CA LEU A 22 5.05 82.42 -5.76
C LEU A 22 4.79 80.93 -5.44
N ALA A 23 5.82 80.28 -4.88
CA ALA A 23 5.71 79.01 -4.16
C ALA A 23 5.65 79.26 -2.64
N LEU A 24 4.60 78.76 -1.99
CA LEU A 24 4.44 78.71 -0.54
C LEU A 24 4.55 77.24 -0.07
N PHE A 25 5.36 77.05 0.95
CA PHE A 25 5.80 75.78 1.51
C PHE A 25 4.67 74.96 2.15
N SER A 26 4.61 73.67 1.82
CA SER A 26 3.91 72.64 2.60
C SER A 26 4.90 71.52 2.97
N VAL A 27 4.97 71.26 4.28
CA VAL A 27 5.81 70.22 4.89
C VAL A 27 5.23 68.84 4.55
N LEU A 28 6.02 67.99 3.86
CA LEU A 28 5.67 66.58 3.64
C LEU A 28 5.98 65.76 4.90
N VAL A 29 4.95 65.11 5.44
CA VAL A 29 5.10 63.91 6.28
C VAL A 29 5.37 62.74 5.34
N PRO A 30 6.39 61.90 5.54
CA PRO A 30 6.59 60.71 4.70
C PRO A 30 5.44 59.73 4.96
N GLY A 31 4.60 59.52 3.95
CA GLY A 31 3.57 58.50 3.98
C GLY A 31 4.20 57.11 4.12
N LEU A 32 3.77 56.37 5.16
CA LEU A 32 3.99 54.93 5.23
C LEU A 32 3.45 54.31 3.94
N PRO A 33 4.21 53.42 3.26
CA PRO A 33 3.63 52.67 2.15
C PRO A 33 2.49 51.84 2.72
N ALA A 34 1.27 52.17 2.32
CA ALA A 34 0.12 51.32 2.51
C ALA A 34 0.47 49.97 1.89
N HIS A 35 0.76 48.98 2.74
CA HIS A 35 0.75 47.59 2.31
C HIS A 35 -0.66 47.38 1.76
N ALA A 36 -0.78 47.31 0.44
CA ALA A 36 -1.96 46.76 -0.19
C ALA A 36 -2.13 45.39 0.45
N ALA A 37 -3.10 45.28 1.35
CA ALA A 37 -3.54 43.99 1.84
C ALA A 37 -3.98 43.24 0.60
N THR A 38 -3.13 42.33 0.14
CA THR A 38 -3.53 41.32 -0.83
C THR A 38 -4.80 40.73 -0.25
N ALA A 39 -5.92 40.92 -0.96
CA ALA A 39 -7.19 40.34 -0.58
C ALA A 39 -6.91 38.85 -0.35
N ARG A 40 -6.92 38.42 0.92
CA ARG A 40 -6.76 37.01 1.25
C ARG A 40 -7.91 36.33 0.54
N GLY A 41 -7.61 35.59 -0.52
CA GLY A 41 -8.58 34.68 -1.11
C GLY A 41 -9.21 33.83 0.01
N PRO A 42 -10.43 33.31 -0.19
CA PRO A 42 -11.06 32.46 0.81
C PRO A 42 -10.04 31.38 1.24
N GLY A 43 -9.79 31.29 2.54
CA GLY A 43 -8.83 30.32 3.07
C GLY A 43 -9.23 28.87 2.72
N PRO A 44 -8.34 27.89 2.94
CA PRO A 44 -8.62 26.50 2.59
C PRO A 44 -9.97 26.03 3.15
N LEU A 45 -10.77 25.35 2.32
CA LEU A 45 -12.10 24.85 2.66
C LEU A 45 -12.08 23.33 2.83
N PRO A 46 -12.97 22.74 3.66
CA PRO A 46 -13.21 21.29 3.60
C PRO A 46 -13.50 20.83 2.18
N LEU A 47 -13.08 19.62 1.82
CA LEU A 47 -13.24 19.08 0.47
C LEU A 47 -14.71 19.11 0.02
N GLU A 48 -15.63 18.82 0.93
CA GLU A 48 -17.08 18.74 0.66
C GLU A 48 -17.70 20.09 0.34
N ARG A 49 -17.05 21.20 0.72
CA ARG A 49 -17.44 22.57 0.35
C ARG A 49 -16.91 22.98 -1.02
N LEU A 50 -16.04 22.16 -1.62
CA LEU A 50 -15.42 22.38 -2.92
C LEU A 50 -16.00 21.46 -4.01
N PHE A 51 -16.92 20.55 -3.67
CA PHE A 51 -17.58 19.69 -4.66
C PHE A 51 -18.30 20.53 -5.71
N ASP A 52 -17.97 20.25 -6.98
CA ASP A 52 -18.40 21.02 -8.15
C ASP A 52 -18.91 20.12 -9.29
N ASN A 53 -18.90 18.81 -9.09
CA ASN A 53 -19.35 17.82 -10.06
C ASN A 53 -20.16 16.70 -9.40
N THR A 54 -21.14 16.16 -10.11
CA THR A 54 -22.00 15.05 -9.66
C THR A 54 -21.61 13.78 -10.42
N ALA A 55 -20.95 12.83 -9.76
CA ALA A 55 -20.49 11.59 -10.38
C ALA A 55 -21.49 10.44 -10.28
N VAL A 56 -22.41 10.47 -9.32
CA VAL A 56 -23.27 9.34 -8.99
C VAL A 56 -24.72 9.64 -9.36
N SER A 57 -25.32 8.75 -10.16
CA SER A 57 -26.77 8.78 -10.44
C SER A 57 -27.47 7.54 -9.93
N ASP A 58 -28.77 7.69 -9.70
CA ASP A 58 -29.69 6.57 -9.55
C ASP A 58 -29.89 5.90 -10.91
N ASP A 59 -29.86 4.56 -10.97
CA ASP A 59 -30.08 3.79 -12.20
C ASP A 59 -31.39 4.14 -12.92
N THR A 60 -32.40 4.58 -12.17
CA THR A 60 -33.71 4.99 -12.71
C THR A 60 -33.73 6.43 -13.21
N ARG A 61 -32.73 7.24 -12.84
CA ARG A 61 -32.61 8.67 -13.15
C ARG A 61 -31.18 9.02 -13.56
N PRO A 62 -30.64 8.40 -14.63
CA PRO A 62 -29.23 8.57 -15.03
C PRO A 62 -28.87 10.01 -15.41
N ALA A 63 -29.85 10.81 -15.85
CA ALA A 63 -29.66 12.21 -16.23
C ALA A 63 -29.38 13.17 -15.05
N GLU A 64 -29.43 12.69 -13.80
CA GLU A 64 -29.15 13.51 -12.61
C GLU A 64 -27.66 13.70 -12.33
N ALA A 65 -26.78 13.01 -13.06
CA ALA A 65 -25.34 13.10 -12.90
C ALA A 65 -24.62 13.10 -14.25
N ASP A 66 -23.43 13.69 -14.26
CA ASP A 66 -22.54 13.75 -15.42
C ASP A 66 -21.10 13.70 -14.92
N PHE A 67 -20.60 12.48 -14.72
CA PHE A 67 -19.27 12.27 -14.15
C PHE A 67 -18.17 12.70 -15.13
N ASP A 68 -18.30 12.30 -16.40
CA ASP A 68 -17.27 12.45 -17.43
C ASP A 68 -17.49 13.63 -18.39
N GLY A 69 -18.56 14.41 -18.21
CA GLY A 69 -18.92 15.52 -19.09
C GLY A 69 -19.70 15.09 -20.35
N SER A 70 -20.01 13.79 -20.49
CA SER A 70 -20.75 13.20 -21.61
C SER A 70 -22.08 12.56 -21.16
N GLY A 71 -22.50 12.80 -19.92
CA GLY A 71 -23.71 12.28 -19.29
C GLY A 71 -23.56 10.92 -18.63
N ALA A 72 -22.35 10.33 -18.61
CA ALA A 72 -22.16 9.04 -17.96
C ALA A 72 -21.82 9.19 -16.47
N SER A 73 -22.20 8.23 -15.65
CA SER A 73 -22.05 8.31 -14.19
C SER A 73 -21.90 6.95 -13.51
N LEU A 74 -21.42 6.96 -12.26
CA LEU A 74 -21.37 5.80 -11.39
C LEU A 74 -22.78 5.43 -10.92
N SER A 75 -23.11 4.14 -10.91
CA SER A 75 -24.38 3.63 -10.38
C SER A 75 -24.41 3.69 -8.85
N ALA A 76 -25.40 4.39 -8.29
CA ALA A 76 -25.65 4.43 -6.85
C ALA A 76 -25.98 3.04 -6.28
N GLN A 77 -26.71 2.24 -7.05
CA GLN A 77 -27.13 0.88 -6.69
C GLN A 77 -25.93 -0.07 -6.64
N ASP A 78 -25.04 -0.02 -7.64
CA ASP A 78 -23.82 -0.85 -7.63
C ASP A 78 -22.88 -0.45 -6.49
N LEU A 79 -22.74 0.86 -6.20
CA LEU A 79 -21.99 1.34 -5.04
C LEU A 79 -22.58 0.79 -3.73
N ALA A 80 -23.91 0.86 -3.57
CA ALA A 80 -24.59 0.31 -2.40
C ALA A 80 -24.41 -1.21 -2.29
N ALA A 81 -24.48 -1.94 -3.41
CA ALA A 81 -24.23 -3.38 -3.49
C ALA A 81 -22.79 -3.74 -3.07
N ALA A 82 -21.80 -2.95 -3.50
CA ALA A 82 -20.40 -3.03 -3.08
C ALA A 82 -20.18 -2.64 -1.60
N GLY A 83 -21.19 -2.04 -0.94
CA GLY A 83 -21.13 -1.57 0.44
C GLY A 83 -20.55 -0.17 0.61
N TRP A 84 -20.44 0.59 -0.48
CA TRP A 84 -19.99 1.99 -0.54
C TRP A 84 -21.22 2.93 -0.47
N THR A 85 -21.82 3.04 0.72
CA THR A 85 -23.02 3.86 0.95
C THR A 85 -22.67 5.30 1.32
N PRO A 86 -23.52 6.30 1.02
CA PRO A 86 -23.25 7.71 1.33
C PRO A 86 -22.80 7.96 2.78
N GLY A 87 -21.72 8.72 2.95
CA GLY A 87 -21.18 9.10 4.27
C GLY A 87 -20.43 7.99 5.00
N ARG A 88 -20.30 6.81 4.39
CA ARG A 88 -19.62 5.67 5.02
C ARG A 88 -18.13 5.91 5.09
N ALA A 89 -17.55 5.64 6.25
CA ALA A 89 -16.10 5.52 6.39
C ALA A 89 -15.61 4.17 5.86
N LEU A 90 -14.59 4.21 5.01
CA LEU A 90 -13.95 3.06 4.36
C LEU A 90 -12.48 3.09 4.72
N THR A 91 -11.93 1.96 5.16
CA THR A 91 -10.48 1.83 5.31
C THR A 91 -9.94 1.16 4.06
N VAL A 92 -9.04 1.81 3.35
CA VAL A 92 -8.37 1.27 2.15
C VAL A 92 -6.89 1.63 2.26
N GLN A 93 -6.01 0.65 2.08
CA GLN A 93 -4.55 0.81 2.20
C GLN A 93 -4.14 1.54 3.50
N GLY A 94 -4.71 1.12 4.63
CA GLY A 94 -4.45 1.67 5.96
C GLY A 94 -5.04 3.05 6.22
N THR A 95 -5.75 3.64 5.25
CA THR A 95 -6.29 5.01 5.36
C THR A 95 -7.79 4.99 5.46
N ARG A 96 -8.34 5.70 6.45
CA ARG A 96 -9.78 5.87 6.64
C ARG A 96 -10.27 7.07 5.82
N LEU A 97 -10.93 6.78 4.71
CA LEU A 97 -11.56 7.74 3.79
C LEU A 97 -13.08 7.76 4.03
N THR A 98 -13.74 8.87 3.75
CA THR A 98 -15.20 8.97 3.86
C THR A 98 -15.80 9.09 2.48
N TRP A 99 -16.68 8.16 2.11
CA TRP A 99 -17.43 8.25 0.85
C TRP A 99 -18.41 9.43 0.91
N PRO A 100 -18.53 10.26 -0.15
CA PRO A 100 -19.41 11.42 -0.18
C PRO A 100 -20.84 11.12 0.29
N GLY A 101 -21.42 12.05 1.05
CA GLY A 101 -22.66 11.83 1.81
C GLY A 101 -23.97 12.19 1.13
N ARG A 102 -23.96 12.76 -0.07
CA ARG A 102 -25.17 13.30 -0.72
C ARG A 102 -25.31 12.75 -2.14
N GLY A 103 -26.38 12.00 -2.40
CA GLY A 103 -26.77 11.64 -3.78
C GLY A 103 -27.56 12.77 -4.43
N GLY A 104 -27.45 12.92 -5.76
CA GLY A 104 -28.15 13.96 -6.53
C GLY A 104 -27.64 15.38 -6.28
N ALA A 105 -26.44 15.52 -5.73
CA ALA A 105 -25.73 16.78 -5.53
C ALA A 105 -24.23 16.57 -5.84
N PRO A 106 -23.44 17.64 -6.02
CA PRO A 106 -22.01 17.49 -6.24
C PRO A 106 -21.36 16.63 -5.14
N ASP A 107 -20.60 15.63 -5.56
CA ASP A 107 -20.02 14.57 -4.73
C ASP A 107 -18.50 14.40 -4.96
N ASN A 108 -17.92 15.16 -5.88
CA ASN A 108 -16.48 15.19 -6.14
C ASN A 108 -16.02 16.58 -6.58
N VAL A 109 -14.71 16.78 -6.49
CA VAL A 109 -14.03 17.99 -6.99
C VAL A 109 -13.31 17.66 -8.28
N ARG A 110 -13.54 18.44 -9.34
CA ARG A 110 -12.67 18.46 -10.53
C ARG A 110 -11.40 19.25 -10.20
N ALA A 111 -10.24 18.60 -10.22
CA ALA A 111 -9.00 19.20 -9.76
C ALA A 111 -8.60 20.41 -10.63
N ALA A 112 -8.67 21.61 -10.06
CA ALA A 112 -8.39 22.90 -10.70
C ALA A 112 -7.51 23.81 -9.85
N GLY A 113 -6.73 23.25 -8.92
CA GLY A 113 -5.85 24.02 -8.02
C GLY A 113 -6.49 24.51 -6.73
N GLN A 114 -7.66 23.98 -6.35
CA GLN A 114 -8.36 24.34 -5.12
C GLN A 114 -7.50 24.04 -3.87
N GLU A 115 -7.65 24.88 -2.84
CA GLU A 115 -7.01 24.70 -1.53
C GLU A 115 -7.96 23.96 -0.57
N VAL A 116 -7.63 22.71 -0.27
CA VAL A 116 -8.39 21.85 0.64
C VAL A 116 -7.81 21.95 2.05
N ARG A 117 -8.67 22.23 3.03
CA ARG A 117 -8.32 22.17 4.45
C ARG A 117 -8.26 20.72 4.90
N LEU A 118 -7.08 20.30 5.35
CA LEU A 118 -6.84 18.98 5.91
C LEU A 118 -5.89 19.10 7.09
N ARG A 119 -6.17 18.40 8.19
CA ARG A 119 -5.30 18.34 9.36
C ARG A 119 -4.90 16.91 9.67
N GLY A 120 -3.67 16.71 10.10
CA GLY A 120 -3.16 15.42 10.53
C GLY A 120 -1.65 15.31 10.41
N ARG A 121 -1.07 14.31 11.07
CA ARG A 121 0.32 13.88 10.91
C ARG A 121 0.31 12.44 10.42
N GLY A 122 1.20 12.11 9.50
CA GLY A 122 1.19 10.84 8.78
C GLY A 122 2.42 10.64 7.91
N ASP A 123 2.51 9.46 7.32
CA ASP A 123 3.55 9.13 6.33
C ASP A 123 3.10 9.38 4.88
N ALA A 124 1.79 9.49 4.65
CA ALA A 124 1.22 9.69 3.34
C ALA A 124 -0.11 10.44 3.37
N LEU A 125 -0.45 11.02 2.24
CA LEU A 125 -1.75 11.57 1.91
C LEU A 125 -2.40 10.66 0.87
N ALA A 126 -3.55 10.09 1.22
CA ALA A 126 -4.31 9.23 0.33
C ALA A 126 -5.43 10.03 -0.35
N PHE A 127 -5.62 9.80 -1.64
CA PHE A 127 -6.70 10.37 -2.43
C PHE A 127 -7.57 9.25 -3.00
N LEU A 128 -8.89 9.36 -2.80
CA LEU A 128 -9.88 8.58 -3.55
C LEU A 128 -10.19 9.33 -4.85
N VAL A 129 -9.78 8.76 -5.98
CA VAL A 129 -9.74 9.44 -7.28
C VAL A 129 -10.20 8.57 -8.43
N ALA A 130 -10.55 9.24 -9.52
CA ALA A 130 -10.65 8.66 -10.85
C ALA A 130 -10.36 9.73 -11.92
N GLY A 131 -9.73 9.31 -13.01
CA GLY A 131 -9.60 10.08 -14.24
C GLY A 131 -10.78 9.82 -15.19
N THR A 132 -11.17 10.82 -15.98
CA THR A 132 -12.27 10.74 -16.97
C THR A 132 -11.81 11.07 -18.39
N ALA A 133 -10.50 11.08 -18.64
CA ALA A 133 -9.90 11.47 -19.93
C ALA A 133 -9.77 10.31 -20.94
N GLY A 134 -10.19 9.10 -20.60
CA GLY A 134 -9.93 7.87 -21.38
C GLY A 134 -8.52 7.31 -21.20
N THR A 135 -7.69 7.99 -20.40
CA THR A 135 -6.31 7.65 -20.02
C THR A 135 -6.02 8.19 -18.63
N ASP A 136 -4.89 7.78 -18.05
CA ASP A 136 -4.43 8.25 -16.75
C ASP A 136 -4.22 9.77 -16.74
N VAL A 137 -4.75 10.44 -15.72
CA VAL A 137 -4.66 11.89 -15.56
C VAL A 137 -3.63 12.22 -14.48
N SER A 138 -2.57 12.93 -14.86
CA SER A 138 -1.50 13.31 -13.94
C SER A 138 -1.45 14.83 -13.70
N GLY A 139 -1.05 15.23 -12.49
CA GLY A 139 -0.79 16.63 -12.19
C GLY A 139 0.00 16.81 -10.90
N THR A 140 0.49 18.03 -10.68
CA THR A 140 1.26 18.39 -9.48
C THR A 140 0.41 19.20 -8.51
N GLY A 141 0.38 18.79 -7.25
CA GLY A 141 -0.21 19.53 -6.14
C GLY A 141 0.84 20.00 -5.13
N ALA A 142 0.38 20.57 -4.02
CA ALA A 142 1.27 20.94 -2.91
C ALA A 142 0.61 20.68 -1.55
N VAL A 143 1.39 20.20 -0.59
CA VAL A 143 0.99 20.14 0.82
C VAL A 143 1.59 21.35 1.53
N THR A 144 0.77 22.09 2.27
CA THR A 144 1.22 23.13 3.21
C THR A 144 1.13 22.57 4.62
N TYR A 145 2.22 22.69 5.38
CA TYR A 145 2.30 22.23 6.76
C TYR A 145 2.01 23.35 7.75
N ALA A 146 1.68 22.99 8.99
CA ALA A 146 1.33 23.93 10.06
C ALA A 146 2.49 24.87 10.44
N ASP A 147 3.74 24.48 10.15
CA ASP A 147 4.94 25.30 10.35
C ASP A 147 5.19 26.31 9.19
N GLY A 148 4.30 26.35 8.19
CA GLY A 148 4.39 27.22 7.02
C GLY A 148 5.23 26.66 5.87
N THR A 149 5.92 25.53 6.06
CA THR A 149 6.67 24.86 4.99
C THR A 149 5.73 24.20 3.98
N ARG A 150 6.27 23.89 2.78
CA ARG A 150 5.51 23.24 1.71
C ARG A 150 6.30 22.12 1.05
N SER A 151 5.61 21.10 0.56
CA SER A 151 6.17 20.08 -0.33
C SER A 151 5.28 19.91 -1.56
N ALA A 152 5.88 19.80 -2.74
CA ALA A 152 5.16 19.41 -3.95
C ALA A 152 4.92 17.90 -3.96
N TYR A 153 3.87 17.46 -4.65
CA TYR A 153 3.64 16.04 -4.93
C TYR A 153 3.10 15.88 -6.35
N ALA A 154 3.40 14.74 -6.97
CA ALA A 154 2.75 14.31 -8.20
C ALA A 154 1.62 13.33 -7.85
N LEU A 155 0.47 13.48 -8.51
CA LEU A 155 -0.67 12.58 -8.37
C LEU A 155 -1.10 12.13 -9.77
N THR A 156 -1.26 10.82 -9.94
CA THR A 156 -1.79 10.19 -11.15
C THR A 156 -3.07 9.47 -10.77
N ALA A 157 -4.20 9.91 -11.33
CA ALA A 157 -5.48 9.26 -11.19
C ALA A 157 -5.72 8.38 -12.42
N PRO A 158 -5.80 7.04 -12.26
CA PRO A 158 -6.06 6.19 -13.40
C PRO A 158 -7.48 6.37 -13.93
N ASP A 159 -7.67 6.08 -15.21
CA ASP A 159 -8.98 6.24 -15.84
C ASP A 159 -10.03 5.28 -15.24
N TRP A 160 -11.24 5.78 -15.04
CA TRP A 160 -12.33 5.02 -14.43
C TRP A 160 -12.86 3.88 -15.31
N ARG A 161 -12.76 3.98 -16.65
CA ARG A 161 -13.25 3.01 -17.65
C ARG A 161 -12.16 2.15 -18.27
N THR A 162 -10.90 2.60 -18.30
CA THR A 162 -9.81 1.85 -18.94
C THR A 162 -8.63 1.56 -18.02
N GLY A 163 -8.52 2.22 -16.87
CA GLY A 163 -7.37 2.04 -15.97
C GLY A 163 -7.30 0.63 -15.33
N PRO A 164 -6.19 0.28 -14.68
CA PRO A 164 -5.91 -1.08 -14.26
C PRO A 164 -6.89 -1.58 -13.19
N LEU A 165 -7.47 -2.77 -13.42
CA LEU A 165 -8.28 -3.45 -12.40
C LEU A 165 -7.46 -3.94 -11.19
N ALA A 166 -6.14 -4.03 -11.35
CA ALA A 166 -5.17 -4.50 -10.37
C ALA A 166 -5.02 -3.60 -9.14
N THR A 167 -5.19 -2.29 -9.31
CA THR A 167 -4.95 -1.27 -8.27
C THR A 167 -6.23 -0.58 -7.78
N LYS A 168 -7.39 -0.99 -8.30
CA LYS A 168 -8.66 -0.40 -7.92
C LYS A 168 -8.94 -0.54 -6.42
N ALA A 169 -9.64 0.43 -5.86
CA ALA A 169 -10.30 0.32 -4.56
C ALA A 169 -11.66 -0.37 -4.70
N VAL A 170 -12.41 -0.07 -5.75
CA VAL A 170 -13.70 -0.73 -6.06
C VAL A 170 -13.96 -0.67 -7.56
N ALA A 171 -14.57 -1.71 -8.12
CA ALA A 171 -15.15 -1.71 -9.47
C ALA A 171 -16.64 -2.04 -9.37
N LEU A 172 -17.44 -1.40 -10.21
CA LEU A 172 -18.88 -1.61 -10.28
C LEU A 172 -19.21 -2.53 -11.46
N ALA A 173 -20.45 -3.05 -11.47
CA ALA A 173 -20.90 -3.94 -12.52
C ALA A 173 -21.25 -3.18 -13.81
N HIS A 174 -21.79 -1.97 -13.66
CA HIS A 174 -22.26 -1.12 -14.74
C HIS A 174 -21.93 0.36 -14.48
N LEU A 175 -22.05 1.15 -15.54
CA LEU A 175 -22.17 2.60 -15.46
C LEU A 175 -23.50 3.07 -16.06
N ASN A 176 -23.97 4.23 -15.62
CA ASN A 176 -25.18 4.87 -16.11
C ASN A 176 -24.84 5.81 -17.27
N THR A 177 -25.69 5.85 -18.30
CA THR A 177 -25.65 6.85 -19.39
C THR A 177 -27.06 7.36 -19.69
N PRO A 178 -27.21 8.46 -20.47
CA PRO A 178 -28.54 8.91 -20.90
C PRO A 178 -29.28 7.87 -21.74
N GLY A 179 -28.55 6.97 -22.40
CA GLY A 179 -29.10 5.86 -23.19
C GLY A 179 -29.41 4.59 -22.38
N GLY A 180 -29.20 4.60 -21.06
CA GLY A 180 -29.35 3.45 -20.17
C GLY A 180 -28.02 2.93 -19.62
N GLN A 181 -28.08 1.79 -18.94
CA GLN A 181 -26.92 1.16 -18.33
C GLN A 181 -26.00 0.51 -19.37
N LEU A 182 -24.69 0.67 -19.19
CA LEU A 182 -23.67 -0.05 -19.94
C LEU A 182 -22.93 -1.02 -19.02
N ALA A 183 -22.76 -2.27 -19.46
CA ALA A 183 -21.99 -3.31 -18.76
C ALA A 183 -20.47 -3.10 -18.89
N GLU A 184 -20.04 -1.89 -18.59
CA GLU A 184 -18.66 -1.50 -18.38
C GLU A 184 -18.38 -1.48 -16.88
N ARG A 185 -17.14 -1.77 -16.46
CA ARG A 185 -16.76 -1.83 -15.04
C ARG A 185 -16.10 -0.52 -14.61
N PRO A 186 -16.85 0.55 -14.28
CA PRO A 186 -16.22 1.76 -13.80
C PRO A 186 -15.53 1.48 -12.45
N ARG A 187 -14.41 2.14 -12.20
CA ARG A 187 -13.62 1.88 -10.99
C ARG A 187 -13.06 3.15 -10.37
N LEU A 188 -12.85 3.08 -9.06
CA LEU A 188 -12.25 4.14 -8.25
C LEU A 188 -10.95 3.63 -7.65
N TYR A 189 -10.02 4.55 -7.41
CA TYR A 189 -8.67 4.24 -6.95
C TYR A 189 -8.34 4.98 -5.67
N VAL A 190 -7.57 4.34 -4.80
CA VAL A 190 -6.86 5.03 -3.73
C VAL A 190 -5.39 5.12 -4.12
N VAL A 191 -4.91 6.35 -4.26
CA VAL A 191 -3.53 6.66 -4.62
C VAL A 191 -2.90 7.46 -3.49
N THR A 192 -1.71 7.06 -3.06
CA THR A 192 -1.00 7.74 -1.97
C THR A 192 0.18 8.54 -2.48
N VAL A 193 0.43 9.67 -1.82
CA VAL A 193 1.63 10.50 -2.04
C VAL A 193 2.33 10.70 -0.69
N PRO A 194 3.66 10.80 -0.66
CA PRO A 194 4.39 10.91 0.60
C PRO A 194 4.16 12.25 1.30
N LEU A 195 4.22 12.21 2.63
CA LEU A 195 4.24 13.41 3.48
C LEU A 195 5.62 13.60 4.12
N ALA A 196 5.98 14.85 4.40
CA ALA A 196 7.18 15.15 5.15
C ALA A 196 7.06 14.60 6.58
N ALA A 197 8.01 13.73 6.95
CA ALA A 197 7.99 13.02 8.22
C ALA A 197 7.84 13.97 9.42
N GLY A 198 6.93 13.60 10.34
CA GLY A 198 6.69 14.32 11.59
C GLY A 198 5.97 15.67 11.45
N ARG A 199 5.70 16.16 10.24
CA ARG A 199 5.03 17.45 10.02
C ARG A 199 3.51 17.30 10.01
N GLU A 200 2.83 18.34 10.47
CA GLU A 200 1.38 18.42 10.50
C GLU A 200 0.87 19.10 9.25
N VAL A 201 0.00 18.43 8.49
CA VAL A 201 -0.67 19.01 7.33
C VAL A 201 -1.64 20.09 7.80
N ALA A 202 -1.65 21.22 7.08
CA ALA A 202 -2.59 22.32 7.29
C ALA A 202 -3.54 22.53 6.09
N SER A 203 -3.02 22.40 4.87
CA SER A 203 -3.83 22.38 3.64
C SER A 203 -3.16 21.58 2.53
N VAL A 204 -3.95 21.21 1.55
CA VAL A 204 -3.53 20.51 0.33
C VAL A 204 -4.08 21.29 -0.87
N ARG A 205 -3.18 21.76 -1.73
CA ARG A 205 -3.55 22.31 -3.03
C ARG A 205 -3.65 21.17 -4.04
N LEU A 206 -4.83 20.95 -4.58
CA LEU A 206 -5.07 19.94 -5.60
C LEU A 206 -4.29 20.25 -6.90
N PRO A 207 -4.05 19.25 -7.76
CA PRO A 207 -3.51 19.50 -9.09
C PRO A 207 -4.43 20.39 -9.95
N GLN A 208 -3.86 21.00 -10.99
CA GLN A 208 -4.63 21.63 -12.07
C GLN A 208 -4.79 20.61 -13.21
N ALA A 209 -5.78 19.73 -13.08
CA ALA A 209 -6.06 18.64 -14.01
C ALA A 209 -7.58 18.37 -14.02
N PRO A 210 -8.39 19.08 -14.82
CA PRO A 210 -9.85 19.11 -14.67
C PRO A 210 -10.59 17.80 -15.01
N ALA A 211 -9.88 16.81 -15.58
CA ALA A 211 -10.37 15.45 -15.79
C ALA A 211 -10.01 14.49 -14.63
N MET A 212 -9.34 14.99 -13.59
CA MET A 212 -9.09 14.28 -12.34
C MET A 212 -10.17 14.66 -11.33
N HIS A 213 -10.87 13.65 -10.82
CA HIS A 213 -11.92 13.83 -9.84
C HIS A 213 -11.47 13.32 -8.48
N VAL A 214 -11.64 14.14 -7.45
CA VAL A 214 -11.27 13.83 -6.06
C VAL A 214 -12.54 13.69 -5.23
N PHE A 215 -12.81 12.48 -4.74
CA PHE A 215 -14.00 12.14 -3.94
C PHE A 215 -13.74 12.27 -2.44
N ALA A 216 -12.53 11.92 -2.02
CA ALA A 216 -12.09 12.00 -0.63
C ALA A 216 -10.57 12.15 -0.57
N LEU A 217 -10.08 12.76 0.50
CA LEU A 217 -8.65 12.75 0.82
C LEU A 217 -8.44 12.73 2.32
N ALA A 218 -7.42 12.01 2.77
CA ALA A 218 -7.11 11.84 4.19
C ALA A 218 -5.61 11.60 4.40
N VAL A 219 -5.12 12.04 5.56
CA VAL A 219 -3.77 11.69 6.01
C VAL A 219 -3.79 10.24 6.52
N ARG A 220 -2.87 9.41 6.02
CA ARG A 220 -2.62 8.08 6.59
C ARG A 220 -1.89 8.26 7.91
N ALA A 221 -2.62 8.06 9.00
CA ALA A 221 -2.06 8.19 10.34
C ALA A 221 -0.94 7.17 10.55
N PRO A 222 0.15 7.53 11.24
CA PRO A 222 1.20 6.57 11.55
C PRO A 222 0.64 5.52 12.50
N ALA A 223 1.04 4.25 12.32
CA ALA A 223 0.72 3.18 13.26
C ALA A 223 1.60 3.26 14.54
N ALA A 224 1.79 4.47 15.08
CA ALA A 224 2.64 4.71 16.23
C ALA A 224 2.24 3.83 17.42
N GLY A 225 3.22 3.17 18.03
CA GLY A 225 2.98 2.23 19.12
C GLY A 225 2.45 0.86 18.68
N TRP A 226 2.44 0.55 17.38
CA TRP A 226 2.19 -0.79 16.85
C TRP A 226 3.39 -1.29 16.05
N THR A 227 3.60 -2.60 16.08
CA THR A 227 4.53 -3.32 15.20
C THR A 227 3.76 -4.45 14.52
N GLY A 228 3.85 -4.55 13.21
CA GLY A 228 3.35 -5.73 12.50
C GLY A 228 4.17 -6.95 12.90
N SER A 229 3.53 -7.98 13.44
CA SER A 229 4.18 -9.23 13.84
C SER A 229 4.03 -10.34 12.81
N TRP A 230 2.99 -10.28 12.00
CA TRP A 230 2.72 -11.23 10.93
C TRP A 230 1.84 -10.52 9.90
N ALA A 231 2.10 -10.77 8.62
CA ALA A 231 1.24 -10.34 7.52
C ALA A 231 1.38 -11.32 6.36
N THR A 232 0.42 -11.23 5.43
CA THR A 232 0.42 -11.99 4.19
C THR A 232 -0.33 -11.23 3.10
N ALA A 233 0.14 -11.36 1.85
CA ALA A 233 -0.51 -10.76 0.70
C ALA A 233 -1.61 -11.67 0.14
N ALA A 234 -2.75 -11.09 -0.24
CA ALA A 234 -3.76 -11.80 -1.04
C ALA A 234 -3.28 -11.92 -2.51
N GLY A 235 -3.10 -13.16 -2.97
CA GLY A 235 -2.65 -13.47 -4.33
C GLY A 235 -3.78 -13.48 -5.37
N GLY A 236 -5.04 -13.54 -4.95
CA GLY A 236 -6.18 -13.43 -5.85
C GLY A 236 -7.51 -13.61 -5.15
N TYR A 237 -8.57 -13.76 -5.94
CA TYR A 237 -9.95 -13.96 -5.48
C TYR A 237 -10.52 -15.28 -6.04
N PRO A 238 -10.03 -16.45 -5.61
CA PRO A 238 -10.52 -17.72 -6.11
C PRO A 238 -11.91 -18.06 -5.57
N ALA A 239 -12.56 -19.02 -6.23
CA ALA A 239 -13.70 -19.71 -5.64
C ALA A 239 -13.23 -20.42 -4.36
N VAL A 240 -14.03 -20.31 -3.30
CA VAL A 240 -13.79 -20.98 -2.02
C VAL A 240 -15.10 -21.61 -1.55
N GLY A 241 -14.99 -22.61 -0.67
CA GLY A 241 -16.18 -23.22 -0.10
C GLY A 241 -17.12 -23.82 -1.15
N PRO A 242 -18.45 -23.54 -1.12
CA PRO A 242 -19.07 -22.42 -0.42
C PRO A 242 -19.10 -22.62 1.09
N TRP A 243 -18.62 -21.61 1.82
CA TRP A 243 -18.68 -21.60 3.29
C TRP A 243 -20.00 -20.96 3.71
N THR A 244 -20.99 -21.79 4.02
CA THR A 244 -22.29 -21.34 4.55
C THR A 244 -22.33 -21.59 6.04
N ASP A 245 -22.41 -20.50 6.82
CA ASP A 245 -22.44 -20.54 8.29
C ASP A 245 -21.24 -21.35 8.82
N ARG A 246 -20.03 -20.84 8.65
CA ARG A 246 -18.79 -21.56 9.00
C ARG A 246 -17.84 -20.70 9.80
N THR A 247 -17.07 -21.33 10.67
CA THR A 247 -15.92 -20.71 11.34
C THR A 247 -14.63 -21.13 10.68
N LEU A 248 -13.80 -20.16 10.32
CA LEU A 248 -12.45 -20.38 9.85
C LEU A 248 -11.51 -20.14 11.04
N ARG A 249 -10.61 -21.09 11.30
CA ARG A 249 -9.59 -21.01 12.35
C ARG A 249 -8.22 -21.04 11.69
N LEU A 250 -7.62 -19.86 11.55
CA LEU A 250 -6.35 -19.68 10.87
C LEU A 250 -5.21 -19.76 11.87
N VAL A 251 -4.22 -20.61 11.57
CA VAL A 251 -2.95 -20.66 12.29
C VAL A 251 -2.01 -19.64 11.67
N VAL A 252 -1.45 -18.75 12.48
CA VAL A 252 -0.45 -17.76 12.05
C VAL A 252 0.76 -17.80 12.99
N HIS A 253 1.96 -17.71 12.44
CA HIS A 253 3.22 -17.72 13.19
C HIS A 253 3.71 -16.28 13.40
N THR A 254 3.80 -15.86 14.66
CA THR A 254 4.14 -14.47 15.02
C THR A 254 5.63 -14.26 15.12
N SER A 255 6.19 -13.22 14.47
CA SER A 255 7.60 -12.86 14.65
C SER A 255 7.88 -12.25 16.04
N VAL A 256 7.20 -11.16 16.40
CA VAL A 256 7.44 -10.41 17.65
C VAL A 256 6.20 -10.40 18.55
N GLY A 257 6.43 -10.53 19.85
CA GLY A 257 5.36 -10.49 20.84
C GLY A 257 5.00 -9.09 21.33
N GLY A 258 3.86 -8.97 21.99
CA GLY A 258 3.44 -7.73 22.65
C GLY A 258 2.22 -7.91 23.57
N PRO A 259 1.92 -6.92 24.43
CA PRO A 259 0.87 -7.04 25.44
C PRO A 259 -0.55 -6.82 24.91
N ARG A 260 -0.69 -6.25 23.71
CA ARG A 260 -1.97 -6.07 23.02
C ARG A 260 -1.84 -6.52 21.58
N VAL A 261 -2.97 -6.95 21.01
CA VAL A 261 -3.07 -7.39 19.62
C VAL A 261 -4.16 -6.62 18.89
N ARG A 262 -3.97 -6.44 17.58
CA ARG A 262 -5.01 -6.00 16.65
C ARG A 262 -4.92 -6.82 15.38
N LEU A 263 -6.07 -7.22 14.85
CA LEU A 263 -6.17 -8.04 13.63
C LEU A 263 -6.57 -7.16 12.45
N ARG A 264 -6.03 -7.48 11.26
CA ARG A 264 -6.39 -6.85 9.99
C ARG A 264 -7.00 -7.87 9.03
N PHE A 265 -8.18 -7.53 8.54
CA PHE A 265 -8.91 -8.30 7.53
C PHE A 265 -9.13 -7.46 6.29
N ASP A 266 -8.88 -8.04 5.12
CA ASP A 266 -8.99 -7.36 3.84
C ASP A 266 -10.00 -8.08 2.93
N ASN A 267 -10.92 -7.32 2.36
CA ASN A 267 -11.87 -7.80 1.34
C ASN A 267 -11.43 -7.35 -0.07
N THR A 268 -10.12 -7.40 -0.31
CA THR A 268 -9.45 -6.95 -1.54
C THR A 268 -9.99 -7.70 -2.76
N PHE A 269 -10.13 -7.04 -3.91
CA PHE A 269 -10.62 -7.62 -5.18
C PHE A 269 -12.09 -8.04 -5.22
N ALA A 270 -12.75 -8.19 -4.07
CA ALA A 270 -14.14 -8.61 -4.00
C ALA A 270 -15.07 -7.57 -4.65
N ALA A 271 -16.07 -8.02 -5.40
CA ALA A 271 -17.13 -7.16 -5.93
C ALA A 271 -18.19 -6.81 -4.89
N GLY A 272 -18.28 -7.60 -3.81
CA GLY A 272 -19.30 -7.46 -2.78
C GLY A 272 -18.71 -7.50 -1.36
N PRO A 273 -19.48 -7.02 -0.38
CA PRO A 273 -19.08 -6.99 1.01
C PRO A 273 -19.11 -8.39 1.65
N VAL A 274 -18.17 -8.65 2.56
CA VAL A 274 -18.14 -9.85 3.40
C VAL A 274 -18.54 -9.51 4.84
N ARG A 275 -19.28 -10.40 5.50
CA ARG A 275 -19.67 -10.26 6.91
C ARG A 275 -18.89 -11.25 7.77
N ILE A 276 -18.25 -10.72 8.81
CA ILE A 276 -17.67 -11.49 9.92
C ILE A 276 -18.59 -11.33 11.12
N GLY A 277 -19.12 -12.44 11.63
CA GLY A 277 -20.09 -12.47 12.74
C GLY A 277 -19.42 -12.36 14.11
N SER A 278 -18.42 -13.21 14.36
CA SER A 278 -17.63 -13.27 15.58
C SER A 278 -16.16 -13.41 15.24
N THR A 279 -15.27 -12.96 16.12
CA THR A 279 -13.83 -13.19 16.01
C THR A 279 -13.24 -13.44 17.38
N THR A 280 -12.31 -14.39 17.47
CA THR A 280 -11.53 -14.70 18.66
C THR A 280 -10.06 -14.91 18.32
N VAL A 281 -9.20 -14.77 19.32
CA VAL A 281 -7.77 -15.09 19.25
C VAL A 281 -7.36 -15.95 20.45
N SER A 282 -6.46 -16.89 20.23
CA SER A 282 -5.84 -17.71 21.28
C SER A 282 -4.43 -18.16 20.88
N VAL A 283 -3.62 -18.60 21.84
CA VAL A 283 -2.35 -19.29 21.54
C VAL A 283 -2.67 -20.75 21.25
N ARG A 284 -2.13 -21.28 20.15
CA ARG A 284 -2.31 -22.68 19.72
C ARG A 284 -1.59 -23.63 20.68
N ARG A 285 -2.24 -24.75 21.02
CA ARG A 285 -1.59 -25.89 21.68
C ARG A 285 -1.03 -26.85 20.64
N SER A 286 -1.90 -27.41 19.81
CA SER A 286 -1.57 -28.32 18.72
C SER A 286 -2.76 -28.42 17.77
N GLY A 287 -2.53 -28.72 16.49
CA GLY A 287 -3.64 -28.83 15.54
C GLY A 287 -4.54 -27.58 15.54
N ALA A 288 -5.86 -27.79 15.69
CA ALA A 288 -6.86 -26.74 15.88
C ALA A 288 -7.14 -26.42 17.36
N GLU A 289 -6.46 -27.06 18.32
CA GLU A 289 -6.69 -26.92 19.76
C GLU A 289 -6.00 -25.67 20.33
N ALA A 290 -6.72 -24.90 21.13
CA ALA A 290 -6.20 -23.75 21.85
C ALA A 290 -5.60 -24.14 23.20
N THR A 291 -4.61 -23.39 23.68
CA THR A 291 -4.01 -23.58 25.02
C THR A 291 -4.98 -23.23 26.16
N GLY A 292 -5.98 -22.41 25.90
CA GLY A 292 -7.02 -21.97 26.82
C GLY A 292 -8.19 -21.35 26.08
N THR A 293 -9.14 -20.76 26.83
CA THR A 293 -10.35 -20.15 26.25
C THR A 293 -10.00 -19.03 25.26
N PRO A 294 -10.46 -19.11 23.99
CA PRO A 294 -10.28 -18.04 23.02
C PRO A 294 -10.88 -16.71 23.50
N VAL A 295 -10.13 -15.63 23.29
CA VAL A 295 -10.50 -14.29 23.74
C VAL A 295 -11.21 -13.56 22.61
N ARG A 296 -12.36 -12.95 22.90
CA ARG A 296 -13.17 -12.22 21.92
C ARG A 296 -12.44 -10.98 21.39
N VAL A 297 -12.55 -10.76 20.09
CA VAL A 297 -12.10 -9.58 19.36
C VAL A 297 -13.34 -8.77 18.94
N SER A 298 -13.27 -7.44 19.03
CA SER A 298 -14.35 -6.52 18.63
C SER A 298 -13.92 -5.59 17.49
N PHE A 299 -14.90 -4.93 16.87
CA PHE A 299 -14.70 -3.94 15.80
C PHE A 299 -15.58 -2.71 16.09
N GLY A 300 -14.99 -1.60 16.51
CA GLY A 300 -15.75 -0.43 16.94
C GLY A 300 -16.70 -0.74 18.11
N GLY A 301 -16.31 -1.65 19.01
CA GLY A 301 -17.12 -2.17 20.11
C GLY A 301 -18.12 -3.26 19.72
N ALA A 302 -18.33 -3.54 18.43
CA ALA A 302 -19.24 -4.59 17.98
C ALA A 302 -18.57 -5.97 17.95
N ARG A 303 -19.37 -7.05 18.08
CA ARG A 303 -18.90 -8.45 18.03
C ARG A 303 -18.35 -8.87 16.66
N GLY A 304 -18.78 -8.19 15.60
CA GLY A 304 -18.44 -8.52 14.21
C GLY A 304 -18.46 -7.27 13.33
N VAL A 305 -18.14 -7.45 12.05
CA VAL A 305 -17.96 -6.37 11.08
C VAL A 305 -18.44 -6.77 9.70
N ARG A 306 -18.91 -5.81 8.91
CA ARG A 306 -19.16 -5.97 7.47
C ARG A 306 -18.13 -5.15 6.70
N ILE A 307 -17.27 -5.83 5.96
CA ILE A 307 -16.16 -5.23 5.20
C ILE A 307 -16.65 -4.99 3.76
N PRO A 308 -16.73 -3.73 3.29
CA PRO A 308 -17.08 -3.42 1.91
C PRO A 308 -16.15 -4.04 0.87
N ALA A 309 -16.58 -4.07 -0.39
CA ALA A 309 -15.74 -4.42 -1.53
C ALA A 309 -14.45 -3.59 -1.52
N GLY A 310 -13.29 -4.27 -1.61
CA GLY A 310 -11.95 -3.67 -1.65
C GLY A 310 -11.49 -2.92 -0.40
N ALA A 311 -12.30 -2.93 0.67
CA ALA A 311 -11.97 -2.28 1.93
C ALA A 311 -11.32 -3.23 2.93
N GLN A 312 -10.84 -2.66 4.03
CA GLN A 312 -10.18 -3.32 5.14
C GLN A 312 -10.96 -3.09 6.45
N ALA A 313 -10.82 -4.01 7.40
CA ALA A 313 -11.25 -3.85 8.76
C ALA A 313 -10.10 -4.15 9.72
N TYR A 314 -9.86 -3.23 10.64
CA TYR A 314 -9.00 -3.43 11.79
C TYR A 314 -9.87 -3.71 13.01
N SER A 315 -9.49 -4.68 13.83
CA SER A 315 -10.14 -4.88 15.11
C SER A 315 -9.85 -3.73 16.08
N ASP A 316 -10.61 -3.66 17.15
CA ASP A 316 -10.24 -2.85 18.31
C ASP A 316 -8.96 -3.43 18.95
N PRO A 317 -8.11 -2.59 19.55
CA PRO A 317 -6.95 -3.04 20.32
C PRO A 317 -7.33 -3.91 21.52
N LEU A 318 -7.02 -5.21 21.47
CA LEU A 318 -7.34 -6.19 22.51
C LEU A 318 -6.17 -6.37 23.48
N GLY A 319 -6.44 -6.33 24.79
CA GLY A 319 -5.50 -6.73 25.83
C GLY A 319 -5.29 -8.24 25.84
N PHE A 320 -4.35 -8.72 25.04
CA PHE A 320 -4.00 -10.13 24.89
C PHE A 320 -2.50 -10.22 24.66
N ARG A 321 -1.80 -10.91 25.57
CA ARG A 321 -0.35 -11.09 25.45
C ARG A 321 -0.05 -12.09 24.34
N VAL A 322 0.51 -11.59 23.25
CA VAL A 322 1.05 -12.37 22.14
C VAL A 322 2.51 -12.71 22.47
N PRO A 323 2.87 -14.00 22.63
CA PRO A 323 4.28 -14.39 22.64
C PRO A 323 4.88 -14.15 21.25
N GLY A 324 6.17 -13.81 21.18
CA GLY A 324 6.89 -13.86 19.89
C GLY A 324 7.27 -15.29 19.57
N ASP A 325 7.32 -15.66 18.29
CA ASP A 325 7.56 -17.02 17.79
C ASP A 325 6.59 -18.01 18.40
N ALA A 326 5.32 -17.69 18.21
CA ALA A 326 4.23 -18.52 18.64
C ALA A 326 3.17 -18.60 17.56
N HIS A 327 2.50 -19.74 17.53
CA HIS A 327 1.30 -19.94 16.74
C HIS A 327 0.09 -19.34 17.46
N LEU A 328 -0.58 -18.41 16.81
CA LEU A 328 -1.91 -17.96 17.20
C LEU A 328 -2.97 -18.73 16.40
N LEU A 329 -4.11 -18.99 17.05
CA LEU A 329 -5.35 -19.35 16.38
C LEU A 329 -6.22 -18.11 16.29
N VAL A 330 -6.40 -17.59 15.08
CA VAL A 330 -7.36 -16.52 14.79
C VAL A 330 -8.61 -17.17 14.21
N SER A 331 -9.69 -17.20 14.98
CA SER A 331 -10.95 -17.80 14.54
C SER A 331 -11.97 -16.72 14.21
N PHE A 332 -12.62 -16.81 13.04
CA PHE A 332 -13.70 -15.90 12.67
C PHE A 332 -14.86 -16.63 12.01
N HIS A 333 -16.08 -16.21 12.35
CA HIS A 333 -17.32 -16.80 11.86
C HIS A 333 -17.85 -16.04 10.65
N LEU A 334 -18.20 -16.77 9.61
CA LEU A 334 -18.88 -16.33 8.40
C LEU A 334 -20.35 -16.79 8.47
N PRO A 335 -21.29 -15.92 8.92
CA PRO A 335 -22.69 -16.31 9.14
C PRO A 335 -23.50 -16.48 7.84
N GLY A 336 -22.99 -16.01 6.70
CA GLY A 336 -23.63 -16.16 5.40
C GLY A 336 -22.85 -17.12 4.51
N THR A 337 -23.30 -17.30 3.27
CA THR A 337 -22.57 -18.04 2.25
C THR A 337 -21.45 -17.19 1.65
N VAL A 338 -20.22 -17.71 1.67
CA VAL A 338 -19.06 -17.13 1.00
C VAL A 338 -18.56 -18.10 -0.08
N PRO A 339 -18.83 -17.84 -1.38
CA PRO A 339 -18.44 -18.70 -2.49
C PRO A 339 -17.09 -18.34 -3.13
N ALA A 340 -16.56 -17.15 -2.83
CA ALA A 340 -15.26 -16.67 -3.26
C ALA A 340 -14.73 -15.70 -2.19
N ALA A 341 -13.41 -15.64 -2.03
CA ALA A 341 -12.78 -14.76 -1.06
C ALA A 341 -11.38 -14.34 -1.54
N PRO A 342 -10.84 -13.23 -1.04
CA PRO A 342 -9.43 -12.89 -1.23
C PRO A 342 -8.60 -13.89 -0.43
N VAL A 343 -7.61 -14.51 -1.07
CA VAL A 343 -6.85 -15.61 -0.50
C VAL A 343 -5.36 -15.42 -0.73
N HIS A 344 -4.59 -15.64 0.33
CA HIS A 344 -3.19 -16.05 0.21
C HIS A 344 -3.13 -17.57 0.06
N ARG A 345 -2.62 -18.09 -1.07
CA ARG A 345 -2.78 -19.51 -1.43
C ARG A 345 -1.78 -20.45 -0.73
N LEU A 346 -0.54 -20.01 -0.51
CA LEU A 346 0.56 -20.89 -0.08
C LEU A 346 0.92 -20.63 1.39
N ALA A 347 0.02 -20.93 2.31
CA ALA A 347 0.23 -20.59 3.71
C ALA A 347 1.44 -21.28 4.36
N GLN A 348 1.93 -22.40 3.80
CA GLN A 348 2.91 -23.30 4.42
C GLN A 348 2.56 -23.70 5.86
N GLN A 349 1.28 -23.59 6.20
CA GLN A 349 0.70 -23.81 7.51
C GLN A 349 -0.71 -24.39 7.31
N ARG A 350 -1.04 -25.41 8.09
CA ARG A 350 -2.40 -25.93 8.19
C ARG A 350 -3.26 -25.05 9.08
N SER A 351 -4.37 -24.60 8.51
CA SER A 351 -5.51 -23.93 9.15
C SER A 351 -6.75 -24.81 9.05
N TYR A 352 -7.91 -24.36 9.53
CA TYR A 352 -9.08 -25.22 9.63
C TYR A 352 -10.41 -24.52 9.35
N VAL A 353 -11.40 -25.30 8.90
CA VAL A 353 -12.81 -24.90 8.73
C VAL A 353 -13.68 -25.78 9.61
N SER A 354 -14.64 -25.16 10.28
CA SER A 354 -15.56 -25.86 11.15
C SER A 354 -16.65 -26.63 10.41
N GLU A 355 -17.40 -27.44 11.16
CA GLU A 355 -18.79 -27.78 10.87
C GLU A 355 -19.68 -26.52 10.81
N PRO A 356 -20.95 -26.59 10.37
CA PRO A 356 -21.83 -25.42 10.38
C PRO A 356 -21.96 -24.78 11.77
N GLY A 357 -21.75 -23.46 11.86
CA GLY A 357 -21.97 -22.67 13.07
C GLY A 357 -20.81 -21.76 13.49
N ASP A 358 -21.05 -21.02 14.58
CA ASP A 358 -20.06 -20.19 15.26
C ASP A 358 -19.30 -20.99 16.32
N HIS A 359 -18.16 -21.53 15.91
CA HIS A 359 -17.21 -22.31 16.72
C HIS A 359 -16.00 -21.46 17.15
N THR A 360 -16.11 -20.12 17.07
CA THR A 360 -14.96 -19.24 17.38
C THR A 360 -14.48 -19.39 18.83
N GLY A 361 -15.39 -19.74 19.76
CA GLY A 361 -15.07 -19.92 21.18
C GLY A 361 -14.52 -21.30 21.56
N ASP A 362 -14.47 -22.26 20.65
CA ASP A 362 -14.17 -23.66 21.00
C ASP A 362 -12.68 -23.83 21.32
N VAL A 363 -12.37 -24.40 22.50
CA VAL A 363 -10.98 -24.73 22.87
C VAL A 363 -10.50 -25.95 22.10
N SER A 364 -11.35 -26.98 22.01
CA SER A 364 -11.06 -28.22 21.27
C SER A 364 -11.04 -27.98 19.76
N GLY A 365 -10.22 -28.75 19.06
CA GLY A 365 -10.22 -28.81 17.59
C GLY A 365 -11.34 -29.67 16.99
N ALA A 366 -12.17 -30.35 17.80
CA ALA A 366 -13.13 -31.35 17.31
C ALA A 366 -14.15 -30.79 16.32
N ALA A 367 -14.56 -29.53 16.46
CA ALA A 367 -15.48 -28.88 15.55
C ALA A 367 -14.87 -28.50 14.18
N PHE A 368 -13.57 -28.75 13.97
CA PHE A 368 -12.79 -28.30 12.81
C PHE A 368 -12.27 -29.47 11.96
N PRO A 369 -13.15 -30.23 11.28
CA PRO A 369 -12.78 -31.45 10.57
C PRO A 369 -11.99 -31.19 9.27
N THR A 370 -12.10 -29.99 8.69
CA THR A 370 -11.52 -29.69 7.37
C THR A 370 -10.25 -28.88 7.53
N VAL A 371 -9.17 -29.32 6.90
CA VAL A 371 -7.89 -28.60 6.84
C VAL A 371 -7.89 -27.62 5.65
N LEU A 372 -7.36 -26.43 5.88
CA LEU A 372 -7.00 -25.44 4.86
C LEU A 372 -5.48 -25.28 4.82
N THR A 373 -4.93 -24.99 3.66
CA THR A 373 -3.51 -24.66 3.46
C THR A 373 -3.32 -23.26 2.91
N SER A 374 -4.30 -22.38 3.17
CA SER A 374 -4.38 -21.02 2.67
C SER A 374 -4.91 -20.09 3.77
N TRP A 375 -4.65 -18.78 3.63
CA TRP A 375 -5.18 -17.76 4.53
C TRP A 375 -6.17 -16.85 3.77
N PRO A 376 -7.49 -17.10 3.90
CA PRO A 376 -8.52 -16.20 3.39
C PRO A 376 -8.74 -15.02 4.34
N LEU A 377 -8.96 -13.82 3.78
CA LEU A 377 -9.38 -12.57 4.44
C LEU A 377 -8.43 -11.98 5.49
N LEU A 378 -7.83 -12.78 6.37
CA LEU A 378 -6.88 -12.30 7.38
C LEU A 378 -5.53 -11.98 6.73
N THR A 379 -5.07 -10.74 6.86
CA THR A 379 -3.83 -10.26 6.23
C THR A 379 -2.83 -9.64 7.20
N GLY A 380 -3.19 -9.46 8.47
CA GLY A 380 -2.24 -8.94 9.45
C GLY A 380 -2.57 -9.21 10.91
N VAL A 381 -1.51 -9.35 11.70
CA VAL A 381 -1.51 -9.35 13.16
C VAL A 381 -0.50 -8.30 13.63
N ASP A 382 -1.03 -7.25 14.25
CA ASP A 382 -0.23 -6.20 14.88
C ASP A 382 -0.15 -6.44 16.39
N VAL A 383 1.01 -6.16 16.97
CA VAL A 383 1.21 -6.13 18.42
C VAL A 383 1.57 -4.72 18.88
N SER A 384 1.12 -4.31 20.06
CA SER A 384 1.46 -2.98 20.58
C SER A 384 2.91 -2.94 21.07
N GLY A 385 3.61 -1.84 20.82
CA GLY A 385 5.02 -1.63 21.13
C GLY A 385 5.93 -2.04 19.97
N GLY A 386 7.22 -2.23 20.27
CA GLY A 386 8.24 -2.64 19.32
C GLY A 386 8.78 -1.52 18.42
N PRO A 387 9.86 -1.77 17.67
CA PRO A 387 10.56 -0.76 16.86
C PRO A 387 9.94 -0.54 15.47
N GLY A 388 8.90 -1.28 15.10
CA GLY A 388 8.34 -1.34 13.76
C GLY A 388 8.66 -2.65 13.05
N SER A 389 8.50 -2.69 11.73
CA SER A 389 8.59 -3.92 10.94
C SER A 389 9.49 -3.80 9.72
N VAL A 390 9.92 -4.95 9.22
CA VAL A 390 10.58 -5.14 7.91
C VAL A 390 9.61 -5.93 7.03
N VAL A 391 9.35 -5.42 5.82
CA VAL A 391 8.52 -6.09 4.82
C VAL A 391 9.40 -6.84 3.84
N LEU A 392 9.04 -8.09 3.53
CA LEU A 392 9.69 -8.91 2.53
C LEU A 392 8.73 -9.08 1.36
N LEU A 393 8.91 -8.24 0.33
CA LEU A 393 8.13 -8.26 -0.90
C LEU A 393 8.75 -9.28 -1.85
N GLY A 394 8.04 -10.36 -2.15
CA GLY A 394 8.62 -11.43 -2.94
C GLY A 394 7.65 -12.33 -3.69
N ASP A 395 8.24 -13.32 -4.36
CA ASP A 395 7.52 -14.38 -5.06
C ASP A 395 7.47 -15.68 -4.24
N SER A 396 7.39 -16.85 -4.89
CA SER A 396 7.30 -18.17 -4.25
C SER A 396 8.45 -18.48 -3.31
N ILE A 397 9.65 -17.94 -3.55
CA ILE A 397 10.80 -18.19 -2.67
C ILE A 397 10.60 -17.47 -1.33
N THR A 398 10.03 -16.26 -1.36
CA THR A 398 9.71 -15.50 -0.14
C THR A 398 8.45 -15.99 0.54
N ASP A 399 7.45 -16.37 -0.25
CA ASP A 399 6.25 -17.07 0.22
C ASP A 399 6.63 -18.34 1.01
N GLY A 400 7.69 -19.01 0.55
CA GLY A 400 8.33 -20.13 1.24
C GLY A 400 8.00 -21.48 0.63
N ASP A 401 7.75 -21.51 -0.68
CA ASP A 401 7.58 -22.77 -1.43
C ASP A 401 8.76 -23.71 -1.15
N ARG A 402 8.46 -25.01 -1.12
CA ARG A 402 9.38 -26.10 -0.73
C ARG A 402 9.95 -26.06 0.69
N SER A 403 9.56 -25.10 1.54
CA SER A 403 9.72 -25.25 2.99
C SER A 403 8.90 -26.44 3.49
N THR A 404 9.38 -27.13 4.52
CA THR A 404 8.60 -28.15 5.23
C THR A 404 7.33 -27.50 5.81
N PRO A 405 6.11 -27.98 5.46
CA PRO A 405 4.88 -27.42 6.00
C PRO A 405 4.79 -27.52 7.52
N ASP A 406 4.21 -26.49 8.16
CA ASP A 406 4.09 -26.31 9.62
C ASP A 406 5.40 -26.25 10.43
N ALA A 407 6.57 -26.24 9.77
CA ALA A 407 7.85 -26.23 10.47
C ALA A 407 8.41 -24.82 10.71
N ASP A 408 7.77 -23.78 10.18
CA ASP A 408 8.22 -22.38 10.24
C ASP A 408 9.67 -22.18 9.76
N ARG A 409 10.01 -22.84 8.65
CA ARG A 409 11.36 -22.84 8.04
C ARG A 409 11.47 -21.99 6.78
N ARG A 410 10.48 -21.13 6.55
CA ARG A 410 10.58 -20.13 5.48
C ARG A 410 11.68 -19.15 5.86
N TRP A 411 12.40 -18.61 4.87
CA TRP A 411 13.47 -17.66 5.18
C TRP A 411 12.99 -16.41 5.95
N PRO A 412 11.74 -15.91 5.81
CA PRO A 412 11.19 -14.88 6.68
C PRO A 412 11.08 -15.29 8.16
N ASP A 413 10.69 -16.54 8.45
CA ASP A 413 10.57 -17.05 9.82
C ASP A 413 11.98 -17.15 10.45
N VAL A 414 12.94 -17.72 9.72
CA VAL A 414 14.33 -17.82 10.19
C VAL A 414 14.95 -16.43 10.38
N LEU A 415 14.62 -15.45 9.53
CA LEU A 415 15.04 -14.06 9.74
C LEU A 415 14.42 -13.45 11.01
N ALA A 416 13.14 -13.72 11.27
CA ALA A 416 12.46 -13.28 12.48
C ALA A 416 13.14 -13.85 13.74
N ASP A 417 13.50 -15.12 13.73
CA ASP A 417 14.26 -15.78 14.80
C ASP A 417 15.61 -15.11 15.03
N ARG A 418 16.36 -14.85 13.95
CA ARG A 418 17.64 -14.15 14.04
C ARG A 418 17.48 -12.76 14.64
N LEU A 419 16.50 -11.97 14.19
CA LEU A 419 16.23 -10.62 14.72
C LEU A 419 15.82 -10.64 16.19
N ARG A 420 15.11 -11.68 16.64
CA ARG A 420 14.62 -11.81 18.01
C ARG A 420 15.68 -12.36 18.97
N GLY A 421 16.55 -13.25 18.49
CA GLY A 421 17.62 -13.90 19.24
C GLY A 421 18.89 -13.06 19.46
N GLN A 422 18.92 -11.84 18.94
CA GLN A 422 20.07 -10.92 18.99
C GLN A 422 19.79 -9.63 19.78
N SER A 423 20.82 -8.79 19.91
CA SER A 423 20.80 -7.49 20.61
C SER A 423 21.57 -6.36 19.91
N GLU A 424 22.07 -6.58 18.69
CA GLU A 424 22.81 -5.61 17.87
C GLU A 424 21.91 -4.58 17.18
N VAL A 425 20.70 -4.97 16.78
CA VAL A 425 19.72 -4.12 16.09
C VAL A 425 18.35 -4.21 16.75
N PRO A 426 17.43 -3.26 16.49
CA PRO A 426 16.07 -3.38 16.98
C PRO A 426 15.40 -4.68 16.51
N ARG A 427 14.62 -5.30 17.40
CA ARG A 427 13.86 -6.53 17.11
C ARG A 427 12.62 -6.19 16.29
N TYR A 428 12.82 -5.91 15.01
CA TYR A 428 11.72 -5.63 14.09
C TYR A 428 10.82 -6.86 13.91
N GLY A 429 9.52 -6.63 13.76
CA GLY A 429 8.64 -7.66 13.22
C GLY A 429 8.96 -7.92 11.74
N VAL A 430 8.77 -9.15 11.29
CA VAL A 430 9.02 -9.55 9.90
C VAL A 430 7.69 -9.86 9.24
N LEU A 431 7.41 -9.21 8.11
CA LEU A 431 6.17 -9.32 7.36
C LEU A 431 6.44 -10.00 6.03
N ASN A 432 5.91 -11.20 5.84
CA ASN A 432 6.05 -11.96 4.61
C ASN A 432 4.96 -11.54 3.61
N GLU A 433 5.35 -10.78 2.59
CA GLU A 433 4.46 -10.35 1.51
C GLU A 433 4.81 -11.09 0.21
N GLY A 434 5.22 -12.34 0.35
CA GLY A 434 5.45 -13.30 -0.72
C GLY A 434 4.15 -13.73 -1.40
N ILE A 435 4.17 -13.85 -2.72
CA ILE A 435 3.10 -14.48 -3.50
C ILE A 435 3.71 -15.44 -4.52
N SER A 436 3.43 -16.74 -4.39
CA SER A 436 3.90 -17.75 -5.33
C SER A 436 3.55 -17.42 -6.79
N GLY A 437 4.57 -17.36 -7.65
CA GLY A 437 4.44 -17.03 -9.08
C GLY A 437 4.34 -15.53 -9.40
N ASN A 438 4.45 -14.65 -8.40
CA ASN A 438 4.39 -13.20 -8.60
C ASN A 438 5.56 -12.67 -9.42
N ARG A 439 5.34 -11.49 -10.00
CA ARG A 439 6.23 -10.85 -10.95
C ARG A 439 6.36 -9.37 -10.62
N VAL A 440 7.50 -8.80 -10.96
CA VAL A 440 7.77 -7.38 -10.75
C VAL A 440 6.85 -6.52 -11.63
N VAL A 441 6.77 -6.83 -12.94
CA VAL A 441 6.21 -5.88 -13.93
C VAL A 441 4.86 -6.26 -14.53
N SER A 442 4.43 -7.52 -14.40
CA SER A 442 3.20 -7.98 -15.07
C SER A 442 2.26 -8.70 -14.12
N ASP A 443 0.97 -8.38 -14.22
CA ASP A 443 -0.06 -9.02 -13.41
C ASP A 443 -0.29 -10.46 -13.89
N ARG A 444 -0.38 -11.39 -12.93
CA ARG A 444 -0.85 -12.76 -13.18
C ARG A 444 -2.34 -12.87 -12.92
N TYR A 445 -2.80 -12.24 -11.85
CA TYR A 445 -4.20 -11.99 -11.56
C TYR A 445 -4.54 -10.53 -11.91
N PRO A 446 -5.54 -10.25 -12.75
CA PRO A 446 -5.87 -8.88 -13.18
C PRO A 446 -6.49 -8.01 -12.07
N GLY A 447 -6.65 -8.55 -10.86
CA GLY A 447 -7.20 -7.84 -9.71
C GLY A 447 -8.72 -7.86 -9.60
N ASP A 448 -9.45 -8.46 -10.54
CA ASP A 448 -10.92 -8.49 -10.56
C ASP A 448 -11.49 -9.85 -10.93
N GLY A 449 -12.67 -10.14 -10.37
CA GLY A 449 -13.41 -11.36 -10.68
C GLY A 449 -12.80 -12.62 -10.08
N VAL A 450 -13.58 -13.71 -10.17
CA VAL A 450 -13.14 -15.02 -9.67
C VAL A 450 -12.12 -15.63 -10.63
N SER A 451 -10.97 -16.04 -10.10
CA SER A 451 -9.85 -16.57 -10.90
C SER A 451 -9.22 -17.79 -10.26
N THR A 452 -8.77 -18.73 -11.09
CA THR A 452 -7.92 -19.85 -10.67
C THR A 452 -6.44 -19.45 -10.60
N ASP A 453 -6.03 -18.41 -11.34
CA ASP A 453 -4.71 -17.79 -11.15
C ASP A 453 -4.74 -16.90 -9.92
N THR A 454 -3.91 -17.26 -8.95
CA THR A 454 -3.74 -16.60 -7.64
C THR A 454 -2.30 -16.15 -7.44
N SER A 455 -1.55 -15.99 -8.52
CA SER A 455 -0.14 -15.57 -8.48
C SER A 455 0.03 -14.05 -8.36
N GLY A 456 -1.04 -13.33 -7.99
CA GLY A 456 -1.01 -11.92 -7.62
C GLY A 456 -1.13 -10.95 -8.79
N VAL A 457 -1.54 -9.73 -8.44
CA VAL A 457 -1.15 -8.54 -9.21
C VAL A 457 0.35 -8.32 -9.02
N SER A 458 1.01 -7.67 -9.97
CA SER A 458 2.46 -7.42 -9.94
C SER A 458 2.94 -6.67 -8.69
N ALA A 459 4.23 -6.81 -8.36
CA ALA A 459 4.87 -6.06 -7.28
C ALA A 459 4.63 -4.55 -7.42
N LEU A 460 4.72 -4.02 -8.65
CA LEU A 460 4.43 -2.61 -8.94
C LEU A 460 3.00 -2.19 -8.53
N HIS A 461 2.01 -3.02 -8.85
CA HIS A 461 0.60 -2.72 -8.55
C HIS A 461 0.24 -2.93 -7.08
N ARG A 462 0.88 -3.88 -6.38
CA ARG A 462 0.57 -4.13 -4.96
C ARG A 462 1.42 -3.34 -3.96
N PHE A 463 2.45 -2.62 -4.39
CA PHE A 463 3.42 -1.99 -3.49
C PHE A 463 2.78 -1.11 -2.39
N ASP A 464 1.78 -0.28 -2.73
CA ASP A 464 1.10 0.56 -1.73
C ASP A 464 0.38 -0.28 -0.68
N ARG A 465 -0.33 -1.34 -1.11
CA ARG A 465 -1.13 -2.21 -0.25
C ARG A 465 -0.25 -3.12 0.61
N ASP A 466 0.74 -3.74 0.00
CA ASP A 466 1.52 -4.83 0.60
C ASP A 466 2.80 -4.33 1.25
N VAL A 467 3.29 -3.12 0.94
CA VAL A 467 4.48 -2.54 1.58
C VAL A 467 4.15 -1.26 2.34
N LEU A 468 3.69 -0.22 1.64
CA LEU A 468 3.59 1.12 2.25
C LEU A 468 2.48 1.22 3.31
N ALA A 469 1.42 0.43 3.18
CA ALA A 469 0.32 0.40 4.13
C ALA A 469 0.57 -0.55 5.32
N GLN A 470 1.70 -1.25 5.36
CA GLN A 470 2.01 -2.19 6.43
C GLN A 470 2.34 -1.48 7.75
N THR A 471 1.92 -2.09 8.85
CA THR A 471 2.03 -1.51 10.19
C THR A 471 3.49 -1.22 10.55
N SER A 472 3.80 0.07 10.67
CA SER A 472 5.09 0.60 11.12
C SER A 472 6.29 0.05 10.34
N VAL A 473 6.14 -0.13 9.03
CA VAL A 473 7.24 -0.53 8.16
C VAL A 473 8.38 0.49 8.22
N ARG A 474 9.61 -0.02 8.31
CA ARG A 474 10.86 0.74 8.37
C ARG A 474 11.73 0.47 7.17
N SER A 475 11.74 -0.78 6.74
CA SER A 475 12.57 -1.26 5.65
C SER A 475 11.78 -2.26 4.83
N ALA A 476 12.07 -2.32 3.53
CA ALA A 476 11.52 -3.33 2.65
C ALA A 476 12.66 -4.03 1.89
N VAL A 477 12.55 -5.35 1.75
CA VAL A 477 13.42 -6.17 0.91
C VAL A 477 12.60 -6.62 -0.30
N VAL A 478 13.06 -6.29 -1.50
CA VAL A 478 12.47 -6.76 -2.75
C VAL A 478 13.25 -8.00 -3.22
N PHE A 479 12.57 -9.13 -3.33
CA PHE A 479 13.15 -10.38 -3.80
C PHE A 479 12.21 -11.06 -4.82
N GLU A 480 12.27 -10.57 -6.06
CA GLU A 480 11.46 -11.01 -7.20
C GLU A 480 12.25 -10.90 -8.51
N GLY A 481 11.69 -11.43 -9.59
CA GLY A 481 12.19 -11.26 -10.96
C GLY A 481 12.41 -12.58 -11.70
N ILE A 482 12.53 -13.70 -10.99
CA ILE A 482 12.74 -15.01 -11.65
C ILE A 482 11.54 -15.41 -12.49
N ASN A 483 10.32 -15.12 -12.03
CA ASN A 483 9.11 -15.41 -12.78
C ASN A 483 8.96 -14.48 -13.98
N ASP A 484 9.42 -13.22 -13.90
CA ASP A 484 9.41 -12.31 -15.04
C ASP A 484 10.25 -12.88 -16.19
N VAL A 485 11.52 -13.23 -15.94
CA VAL A 485 12.43 -13.74 -16.98
C VAL A 485 12.05 -15.13 -17.48
N ARG A 486 11.55 -16.03 -16.60
CA ARG A 486 11.02 -17.34 -17.01
C ARG A 486 9.76 -17.22 -17.89
N TRP A 487 9.13 -16.05 -17.90
CA TRP A 487 8.03 -15.69 -18.78
C TRP A 487 8.38 -14.56 -19.76
N GLN A 488 9.66 -14.52 -20.15
CA GLN A 488 10.20 -13.75 -21.27
C GLN A 488 10.17 -12.22 -21.11
N ALA A 489 10.03 -11.70 -19.90
CA ALA A 489 10.37 -10.29 -19.65
C ALA A 489 11.88 -10.11 -19.79
N THR A 490 12.31 -8.98 -20.33
CA THR A 490 13.75 -8.66 -20.46
C THR A 490 14.30 -8.10 -19.15
N ALA A 491 15.62 -8.18 -18.98
CA ALA A 491 16.30 -7.55 -17.85
C ALA A 491 15.97 -6.06 -17.75
N GLU A 492 15.88 -5.33 -18.88
CA GLU A 492 15.56 -3.90 -18.88
C GLU A 492 14.18 -3.62 -18.29
N GLN A 493 13.18 -4.44 -18.62
CA GLN A 493 11.83 -4.30 -18.09
C GLN A 493 11.81 -4.51 -16.58
N VAL A 494 12.41 -5.61 -16.12
CA VAL A 494 12.47 -5.95 -14.68
C VAL A 494 13.25 -4.89 -13.90
N VAL A 495 14.40 -4.45 -14.42
CA VAL A 495 15.22 -3.38 -13.83
C VAL A 495 14.44 -2.07 -13.72
N ALA A 496 13.68 -1.69 -14.75
CA ALA A 496 12.83 -0.51 -14.69
C ALA A 496 11.77 -0.61 -13.58
N GLY A 497 11.13 -1.78 -13.43
CA GLY A 497 10.21 -2.03 -12.34
C GLY A 497 10.86 -1.95 -10.96
N LEU A 498 12.03 -2.58 -10.79
CA LEU A 498 12.79 -2.54 -9.53
C LEU A 498 13.20 -1.11 -9.14
N ARG A 499 13.59 -0.25 -10.12
CA ARG A 499 13.83 1.18 -9.87
C ARG A 499 12.60 1.87 -9.32
N VAL A 500 11.44 1.68 -9.95
CA VAL A 500 10.19 2.32 -9.52
C VAL A 500 9.82 1.91 -8.09
N LEU A 501 10.03 0.64 -7.71
CA LEU A 501 9.80 0.17 -6.34
C LEU A 501 10.73 0.87 -5.34
N ALA A 502 12.03 0.97 -5.65
CA ALA A 502 13.00 1.64 -4.79
C ALA A 502 12.67 3.14 -4.62
N GLU A 503 12.41 3.84 -5.72
CA GLU A 503 12.07 5.26 -5.74
C GLU A 503 10.80 5.55 -4.92
N ARG A 504 9.75 4.73 -5.08
CA ARG A 504 8.52 4.85 -4.29
C ARG A 504 8.79 4.59 -2.80
N GLY A 505 9.55 3.55 -2.47
CA GLY A 505 9.91 3.26 -1.08
C GLY A 505 10.67 4.41 -0.41
N HIS A 506 11.70 4.92 -1.09
CA HIS A 506 12.49 6.06 -0.64
C HIS A 506 11.67 7.34 -0.48
N ALA A 507 10.76 7.60 -1.41
CA ALA A 507 9.85 8.75 -1.32
C ALA A 507 8.99 8.70 -0.05
N HIS A 508 8.65 7.51 0.44
CA HIS A 508 7.95 7.28 1.71
C HIS A 508 8.88 7.06 2.92
N GLY A 509 10.18 7.34 2.77
CA GLY A 509 11.17 7.27 3.85
C GLY A 509 11.53 5.85 4.29
N LEU A 510 11.21 4.84 3.49
CA LEU A 510 11.63 3.47 3.75
C LEU A 510 13.08 3.27 3.36
N ARG A 511 13.78 2.42 4.11
CA ARG A 511 15.04 1.84 3.67
C ARG A 511 14.75 0.69 2.70
N MET A 512 15.26 0.78 1.48
CA MET A 512 14.97 -0.17 0.41
C MET A 512 16.18 -1.07 0.15
N LEU A 513 15.97 -2.38 0.24
CA LEU A 513 16.95 -3.39 -0.12
C LEU A 513 16.43 -4.24 -1.27
N ALA A 514 17.35 -4.81 -2.04
CA ALA A 514 17.05 -5.83 -3.04
C ALA A 514 17.86 -7.10 -2.81
N ALA A 515 17.27 -8.24 -3.11
CA ALA A 515 17.99 -9.51 -3.18
C ALA A 515 18.24 -9.90 -4.64
N THR A 516 19.43 -10.45 -4.92
CA THR A 516 19.73 -11.01 -6.24
C THR A 516 18.90 -12.27 -6.50
N ILE A 517 18.48 -12.46 -7.74
CA ILE A 517 17.69 -13.58 -8.22
C ILE A 517 18.51 -14.88 -8.22
N LEU A 518 17.99 -15.95 -7.63
CA LEU A 518 18.69 -17.23 -7.48
C LEU A 518 18.97 -17.93 -8.83
N PRO A 519 20.04 -18.75 -8.91
CA PRO A 519 20.28 -19.61 -10.07
C PRO A 519 19.12 -20.60 -10.30
N CYS A 520 18.85 -20.92 -11.57
CA CYS A 520 17.70 -21.76 -11.94
C CYS A 520 18.00 -22.89 -12.95
N GLU A 521 19.28 -23.11 -13.30
CA GLU A 521 19.66 -24.12 -14.28
C GLU A 521 19.16 -25.51 -13.88
N GLY A 522 18.42 -26.16 -14.79
CA GLY A 522 17.75 -27.44 -14.57
C GLY A 522 16.23 -27.31 -14.47
N GLU A 523 15.71 -26.12 -14.15
CA GLU A 523 14.27 -25.86 -14.22
C GLU A 523 13.84 -25.71 -15.68
N ALA A 524 12.68 -26.29 -16.03
CA ALA A 524 12.23 -26.43 -17.42
C ALA A 524 12.12 -25.12 -18.24
N ARG A 525 11.81 -23.98 -17.61
CA ARG A 525 11.74 -22.66 -18.27
C ARG A 525 13.03 -21.86 -18.13
N CYS A 526 13.99 -22.29 -17.32
CA CYS A 526 15.28 -21.63 -17.17
C CYS A 526 16.25 -22.07 -18.29
N THR A 527 16.03 -21.53 -19.49
CA THR A 527 16.97 -21.70 -20.60
C THR A 527 18.24 -20.85 -20.38
N PRO A 528 19.34 -21.10 -21.11
CA PRO A 528 20.52 -20.22 -21.05
C PRO A 528 20.20 -18.74 -21.35
N ALA A 529 19.20 -18.46 -22.19
CA ALA A 529 18.77 -17.09 -22.47
C ALA A 529 18.06 -16.46 -21.25
N VAL A 530 17.25 -17.23 -20.53
CA VAL A 530 16.62 -16.78 -19.27
C VAL A 530 17.67 -16.53 -18.19
N ASP A 531 18.66 -17.42 -18.04
CA ASP A 531 19.76 -17.20 -17.10
C ASP A 531 20.62 -15.99 -17.50
N ALA A 532 20.79 -15.70 -18.79
CA ALA A 532 21.45 -14.48 -19.26
C ALA A 532 20.68 -13.20 -18.88
N GLU A 533 19.35 -13.18 -18.96
CA GLU A 533 18.55 -12.04 -18.46
C GLU A 533 18.64 -11.94 -16.93
N ARG A 534 18.54 -13.06 -16.21
CA ARG A 534 18.68 -13.12 -14.76
C ARG A 534 20.02 -12.56 -14.28
N THR A 535 21.12 -12.98 -14.89
CA THR A 535 22.47 -12.53 -14.54
C THR A 535 22.65 -11.03 -14.81
N ARG A 536 22.12 -10.51 -15.93
CA ARG A 536 22.09 -9.05 -16.18
C ARG A 536 21.33 -8.28 -15.11
N ILE A 537 20.19 -8.79 -14.64
CA ILE A 537 19.44 -8.17 -13.52
C ILE A 537 20.29 -8.19 -12.24
N ASN A 538 20.93 -9.31 -11.91
CA ASN A 538 21.75 -9.43 -10.71
C ASN A 538 22.98 -8.51 -10.74
N ASP A 539 23.65 -8.40 -11.87
CA ASP A 539 24.78 -7.50 -12.05
C ASP A 539 24.34 -6.04 -11.87
N TRP A 540 23.16 -5.69 -12.39
CA TRP A 540 22.55 -4.39 -12.13
C TRP A 540 22.24 -4.19 -10.64
N ILE A 541 21.58 -5.15 -9.97
CA ILE A 541 21.25 -5.06 -8.53
C ILE A 541 22.50 -4.77 -7.70
N ARG A 542 23.61 -5.46 -8.00
CA ARG A 542 24.89 -5.31 -7.28
C ARG A 542 25.56 -3.94 -7.49
N GLN A 543 25.35 -3.30 -8.64
CA GLN A 543 26.10 -2.11 -9.05
C GLN A 543 25.30 -0.81 -9.03
N ALA A 544 23.97 -0.87 -9.14
CA ALA A 544 23.14 0.28 -9.47
C ALA A 544 23.16 1.41 -8.42
N GLY A 545 23.40 1.08 -7.15
CA GLY A 545 23.33 2.04 -6.04
C GLY A 545 21.95 2.65 -5.79
N VAL A 546 20.90 2.13 -6.45
CA VAL A 546 19.50 2.57 -6.30
C VAL A 546 18.89 2.03 -5.01
N PHE A 547 19.32 0.86 -4.54
CA PHE A 547 18.93 0.31 -3.24
C PHE A 547 19.95 0.71 -2.17
N ASP A 548 19.49 0.84 -0.94
CA ASP A 548 20.32 1.16 0.23
C ASP A 548 21.22 -0.01 0.69
N GLY A 549 20.94 -1.22 0.19
CA GLY A 549 21.65 -2.45 0.48
C GLY A 549 21.24 -3.58 -0.47
N VAL A 550 22.15 -4.52 -0.68
CA VAL A 550 21.96 -5.69 -1.54
C VAL A 550 22.17 -6.95 -0.72
N LEU A 551 21.25 -7.90 -0.84
CA LEU A 551 21.38 -9.25 -0.32
C LEU A 551 21.77 -10.18 -1.49
N ASP A 552 23.04 -10.57 -1.57
CA ASP A 552 23.54 -11.40 -2.68
C ASP A 552 23.18 -12.89 -2.48
N PHE A 553 21.88 -13.18 -2.49
CA PHE A 553 21.32 -14.52 -2.33
C PHE A 553 21.73 -15.49 -3.46
N ASP A 554 22.04 -14.99 -4.66
CA ASP A 554 22.61 -15.78 -5.76
C ASP A 554 23.96 -16.39 -5.33
N ALA A 555 24.86 -15.56 -4.79
CA ALA A 555 26.15 -16.02 -4.33
C ALA A 555 26.07 -17.02 -3.15
N VAL A 556 25.02 -16.92 -2.32
CA VAL A 556 24.81 -17.79 -1.16
C VAL A 556 24.50 -19.23 -1.59
N VAL A 557 23.65 -19.40 -2.61
CA VAL A 557 23.11 -20.73 -2.95
C VAL A 557 23.66 -21.33 -4.23
N ARG A 558 24.37 -20.58 -5.08
CA ARG A 558 24.90 -21.12 -6.34
C ARG A 558 25.99 -22.16 -6.12
N ASP A 559 26.03 -23.15 -7.00
CA ASP A 559 27.11 -24.12 -7.08
C ASP A 559 28.39 -23.39 -7.57
N PRO A 560 29.50 -23.38 -6.80
CA PRO A 560 30.72 -22.69 -7.21
C PRO A 560 31.37 -23.30 -8.47
N ALA A 561 31.10 -24.57 -8.78
CA ALA A 561 31.58 -25.23 -9.99
C ALA A 561 30.63 -25.03 -11.19
N ARG A 562 29.36 -24.67 -10.93
CA ARG A 562 28.34 -24.43 -11.96
C ARG A 562 27.41 -23.28 -11.56
N PRO A 563 27.84 -22.00 -11.67
CA PRO A 563 27.16 -20.86 -11.05
C PRO A 563 25.73 -20.58 -11.52
N ALA A 564 25.31 -21.10 -12.68
CA ALA A 564 23.93 -21.00 -13.15
C ALA A 564 22.98 -21.98 -12.42
N ARG A 565 23.51 -22.91 -11.62
CA ARG A 565 22.78 -23.94 -10.88
C ARG A 565 22.84 -23.68 -9.37
N MET A 566 21.75 -24.02 -8.67
CA MET A 566 21.74 -24.06 -7.22
C MET A 566 22.58 -25.24 -6.70
N LEU A 567 23.36 -25.03 -5.64
CA LEU A 567 24.13 -26.06 -4.98
C LEU A 567 23.17 -27.16 -4.47
N PRO A 568 23.44 -28.45 -4.74
CA PRO A 568 22.51 -29.53 -4.39
C PRO A 568 22.12 -29.62 -2.90
N ALA A 569 22.96 -29.11 -2.00
CA ALA A 569 22.65 -29.05 -0.57
C ALA A 569 21.53 -28.06 -0.22
N TYR A 570 21.27 -27.08 -1.09
CA TYR A 570 20.25 -26.05 -0.93
C TYR A 570 19.05 -26.24 -1.83
N ASP A 571 19.22 -26.97 -2.94
CA ASP A 571 18.17 -27.25 -3.93
C ASP A 571 17.10 -28.19 -3.36
N SER A 572 15.82 -27.80 -3.52
CA SER A 572 14.68 -28.68 -3.19
C SER A 572 14.53 -29.88 -4.14
N GLY A 573 15.28 -29.87 -5.25
CA GLY A 573 15.23 -30.85 -6.32
C GLY A 573 14.42 -30.37 -7.54
N ASP A 574 13.78 -29.20 -7.46
CA ASP A 574 13.09 -28.59 -8.60
C ASP A 574 13.93 -27.55 -9.36
N HIS A 575 15.16 -27.32 -8.89
CA HIS A 575 16.13 -26.43 -9.50
C HIS A 575 15.70 -24.95 -9.54
N LEU A 576 14.68 -24.55 -8.77
CA LEU A 576 14.18 -23.19 -8.69
C LEU A 576 14.07 -22.69 -7.25
N HIS A 577 13.48 -23.52 -6.39
CA HIS A 577 13.22 -23.19 -5.01
C HIS A 577 14.27 -23.85 -4.11
N PRO A 578 14.84 -23.11 -3.14
CA PRO A 578 15.62 -23.72 -2.09
C PRO A 578 14.72 -24.58 -1.18
N GLY A 579 15.24 -25.71 -0.70
CA GLY A 579 14.63 -26.43 0.43
C GLY A 579 14.95 -25.74 1.77
N ASP A 580 14.54 -26.35 2.89
CA ASP A 580 14.76 -25.81 4.25
C ASP A 580 16.21 -25.33 4.48
N ALA A 581 17.21 -26.11 4.06
CA ALA A 581 18.62 -25.76 4.24
C ALA A 581 19.02 -24.51 3.43
N GLY A 582 18.51 -24.37 2.21
CA GLY A 582 18.77 -23.21 1.37
C GLY A 582 18.06 -21.97 1.89
N LEU A 583 16.79 -22.08 2.31
CA LEU A 583 16.05 -20.98 2.93
C LEU A 583 16.72 -20.49 4.23
N ALA A 584 17.22 -21.41 5.04
CA ALA A 584 18.03 -21.07 6.22
C ALA A 584 19.35 -20.38 5.85
N ALA A 585 20.01 -20.80 4.78
CA ALA A 585 21.23 -20.15 4.28
C ALA A 585 20.96 -18.72 3.82
N LEU A 586 19.86 -18.48 3.08
CA LEU A 586 19.43 -17.13 2.68
C LEU A 586 19.20 -16.25 3.91
N ALA A 587 18.39 -16.72 4.86
CA ALA A 587 18.13 -15.98 6.08
C ALA A 587 19.41 -15.73 6.87
N GLY A 588 20.32 -16.71 6.96
CA GLY A 588 21.59 -16.63 7.67
C GLY A 588 22.58 -15.62 7.07
N SER A 589 22.54 -15.39 5.76
CA SER A 589 23.44 -14.46 5.08
C SER A 589 23.06 -12.99 5.24
N VAL A 590 21.85 -12.68 5.74
CA VAL A 590 21.40 -11.30 5.92
C VAL A 590 22.21 -10.64 7.05
N ASP A 591 22.96 -9.58 6.74
CA ASP A 591 23.48 -8.68 7.76
C ASP A 591 22.32 -7.87 8.35
N LEU A 592 22.00 -8.11 9.62
CA LEU A 592 20.84 -7.49 10.27
C LEU A 592 20.99 -5.96 10.39
N ARG A 593 22.22 -5.42 10.41
CA ARG A 593 22.47 -3.97 10.40
C ARG A 593 22.00 -3.33 9.10
N SER A 594 22.02 -4.08 8.00
CA SER A 594 21.52 -3.61 6.70
C SER A 594 20.02 -3.34 6.70
N LEU A 595 19.26 -3.85 7.69
CA LEU A 595 17.81 -3.63 7.81
C LEU A 595 17.44 -2.38 8.61
N VAL A 596 18.41 -1.68 9.22
CA VAL A 596 18.15 -0.52 10.08
C VAL A 596 18.14 0.77 9.23
N PRO A 597 17.07 1.59 9.25
CA PRO A 597 17.06 2.89 8.59
C PRO A 597 18.18 3.81 9.10
N ARG A 598 18.89 4.49 8.19
CA ARG A 598 19.89 5.49 8.56
C ARG A 598 19.17 6.76 9.05
N GLY A 599 19.32 7.12 10.33
CA GLY A 599 18.81 8.40 10.88
C GLY A 599 17.46 8.38 11.61
N GLY A 600 16.95 7.22 12.04
CA GLY A 600 15.79 7.16 12.95
C GLY A 600 16.14 7.55 14.40
N PRO A 601 15.17 8.04 15.21
CA PRO A 601 15.41 8.31 16.62
C PRO A 601 15.73 6.99 17.32
N GLY A 602 17.00 6.82 17.68
CA GLY A 602 17.55 5.55 18.16
C GLY A 602 19.02 5.30 17.80
N ALA A 603 19.67 6.20 17.06
CA ALA A 603 21.13 6.23 17.00
C ALA A 603 21.70 6.82 18.31
N PHE A 604 21.78 5.99 19.35
CA PHE A 604 22.69 6.14 20.49
C PHE A 604 23.07 4.76 21.01
#